data_AF-A0A4Y9N340-F1
#
_entry.id   AF-A0A4Y9N340-F1
#
_cell.length_a   1.000
_cell.length_b   1.000
_cell.length_c   1.000
_cell.angle_alpha   90.00
_cell.angle_beta   90.00
_cell.angle_gamma   90.00
#
_symmetry.space_group_name_H-M   'P 1'
#
loop_
_entity.id
_entity.type
_entity.pdbx_description
1 polymer ?
#
loop_
_entity_poly.entity_id
_entity_poly.type
_entity_poly.pdbx_seq_one_letter_code
_entity_poly.pdbx_strand_id
1 'polypeptide(L)'
;MMGSLARGLVAGAVGTTALDAASYLDMVFRGRPASSVPDRLVDAVADRLGLDLPGRGQERANRRTAWGALVGIGNGLATGVAASVMRSAGVRFSPPVGAVVAGAAAMAATDVPAALLGVSDPRSWSTADWATDAVSHLAYGAGVQAVLETVPTARERRTSRNPAGAGLALRSLLLGVASGSRGTLGLAAPALTTRRGVSAFTKATRASLVVAEMAGDKHPATPTRTTASGMAPRFLGATTGAARLAVRERANGAVPVLAAALGTAAGSWGGLGWRRWAAGRMPDWQAGLIEDAVALVLAASACLPGRDRVPLVAVPR
;
A
#
# COMPACT_ATOMS: atom_id res chain seq x y z
N MET A 1 3.75 -11.01 25.77
CA MET A 1 4.35 -10.77 24.43
C MET A 1 3.51 -9.71 23.72
N MET A 2 4.15 -8.74 23.07
CA MET A 2 3.43 -7.67 22.39
C MET A 2 2.77 -8.17 21.09
N GLY A 3 1.49 -7.85 20.91
CA GLY A 3 0.76 -8.12 19.66
C GLY A 3 1.20 -7.22 18.52
N SER A 4 0.81 -7.55 17.28
CA SER A 4 1.18 -6.75 16.09
C SER A 4 0.66 -5.32 16.16
N LEU A 5 -0.55 -5.11 16.69
CA LEU A 5 -1.14 -3.76 16.86
C LEU A 5 -0.33 -2.92 17.85
N ALA A 6 -0.16 -3.41 19.09
CA ALA A 6 0.60 -2.70 20.12
C ALA A 6 2.05 -2.42 19.68
N ARG A 7 2.72 -3.41 19.05
CA ARG A 7 4.06 -3.20 18.48
C ARG A 7 4.06 -2.14 17.40
N GLY A 8 3.04 -2.14 16.55
CA GLY A 8 2.88 -1.17 15.49
C GLY A 8 2.67 0.25 15.98
N LEU A 9 1.90 0.43 17.06
CA LEU A 9 1.75 1.72 17.73
C LEU A 9 3.09 2.20 18.28
N VAL A 10 3.85 1.34 18.96
CA VAL A 10 5.20 1.68 19.45
C VAL A 10 6.14 2.01 18.29
N ALA A 11 6.13 1.22 17.22
CA ALA A 11 6.96 1.46 16.04
C ALA A 11 6.63 2.80 15.38
N GLY A 12 5.34 3.10 15.22
CA GLY A 12 4.87 4.36 14.68
C GLY A 12 5.25 5.55 15.56
N ALA A 13 5.11 5.43 16.89
CA ALA A 13 5.51 6.48 17.82
C ALA A 13 7.03 6.76 17.74
N VAL A 14 7.87 5.72 17.76
CA VAL A 14 9.33 5.86 17.61
C VAL A 14 9.68 6.48 16.26
N GLY A 15 9.02 6.05 15.18
CA GLY A 15 9.19 6.65 13.86
C GLY A 15 8.82 8.12 13.83
N THR A 16 7.65 8.50 14.36
CA THR A 16 7.21 9.91 14.43
C THR A 16 8.21 10.75 15.22
N THR A 17 8.69 10.27 16.36
CA THR A 17 9.72 10.97 17.14
C THR A 17 11.02 11.17 16.34
N ALA A 18 11.46 10.15 15.59
CA ALA A 18 12.65 10.28 14.75
C ALA A 18 12.46 11.28 13.60
N LEU A 19 11.27 11.30 12.99
CA LEU A 19 10.89 12.26 11.94
C LEU A 19 10.89 13.70 12.47
N ASP A 20 10.25 13.91 13.62
CA ASP A 20 10.16 15.23 14.25
C ASP A 20 11.55 15.72 14.64
N ALA A 21 12.39 14.85 15.21
CA ALA A 21 13.77 15.17 15.53
C ALA A 21 14.58 15.58 14.30
N ALA A 22 14.48 14.82 13.19
CA ALA A 22 15.14 15.17 11.94
C ALA A 22 14.66 16.52 11.38
N SER A 23 13.35 16.77 11.44
CA SER A 23 12.73 17.99 10.95
C SER A 23 13.14 19.22 11.78
N TYR A 24 13.16 19.10 13.11
CA TYR A 24 13.60 20.17 14.00
C TYR A 24 15.11 20.43 13.92
N LEU A 25 15.93 19.38 13.76
CA LEU A 25 17.37 19.57 13.52
C LEU A 25 17.62 20.35 12.23
N ASP A 26 16.92 20.02 11.15
CA ASP A 26 16.99 20.77 9.90
C ASP A 26 16.58 22.24 10.07
N MET A 27 15.53 22.53 10.87
CA MET A 27 15.15 23.90 11.22
C MET A 27 16.23 24.62 12.03
N VAL A 28 16.86 23.96 13.00
CA VAL A 28 17.95 24.54 13.80
C VAL A 28 19.16 24.88 12.93
N PHE A 29 19.54 23.99 12.01
CA PHE A 29 20.74 24.19 11.19
C PHE A 29 20.53 25.14 10.01
N ARG A 30 19.37 25.11 9.37
CA ARG A 30 19.08 25.95 8.19
C ARG A 30 18.30 27.22 8.51
N GLY A 31 17.77 27.37 9.72
CA GLY A 31 16.99 28.55 10.15
C GLY A 31 15.66 28.73 9.41
N ARG A 32 15.15 27.68 8.74
CA ARG A 32 13.91 27.77 7.96
C ARG A 32 12.66 27.76 8.86
N PRO A 33 11.54 28.37 8.43
CA PRO A 33 10.29 28.29 9.18
C PRO A 33 9.72 26.86 9.21
N ALA A 34 8.88 26.59 10.20
CA ALA A 34 8.10 25.36 10.27
C ALA A 34 7.17 25.24 9.05
N SER A 35 6.90 24.01 8.62
CA SER A 35 5.99 23.76 7.49
C SER A 35 4.56 24.14 7.85
N SER A 36 3.89 24.88 6.96
CA SER A 36 2.46 25.21 7.04
C SER A 36 1.58 24.26 6.22
N VAL A 37 2.15 23.20 5.63
CA VAL A 37 1.40 22.20 4.86
C VAL A 37 0.34 21.50 5.69
N PRO A 38 0.61 21.01 6.94
CA PRO A 38 -0.41 20.36 7.76
C PRO A 38 -1.60 21.29 8.06
N ASP A 39 -1.31 22.56 8.37
CA ASP A 39 -2.33 23.57 8.62
C ASP A 39 -3.25 23.77 7.41
N ARG A 40 -2.68 23.98 6.23
CA ARG A 40 -3.45 24.14 4.98
C ARG A 40 -4.22 22.88 4.61
N LEU A 41 -3.73 21.70 4.98
CA LEU A 41 -4.44 20.44 4.78
C LEU A 41 -5.70 20.37 5.63
N VAL A 42 -5.64 20.80 6.89
CA VAL A 42 -6.81 20.89 7.77
C VAL A 42 -7.84 21.84 7.17
N ASP A 43 -7.41 23.02 6.71
CA ASP A 43 -8.31 24.00 6.06
C ASP A 43 -8.96 23.39 4.81
N ALA A 44 -8.19 22.77 3.92
CA ALA A 44 -8.72 22.15 2.70
C ALA A 44 -9.72 21.01 2.96
N VAL A 45 -9.51 20.22 4.02
CA VAL A 45 -10.46 19.18 4.43
C VAL A 45 -11.73 19.80 5.01
N ALA A 46 -11.61 20.82 5.87
CA ALA A 46 -12.74 21.51 6.46
C ALA A 46 -13.64 22.14 5.38
N ASP A 47 -13.04 22.86 4.43
CA ASP A 47 -13.73 23.47 3.29
C ASP A 47 -14.48 22.42 2.46
N ARG A 48 -13.86 21.26 2.21
CA ARG A 48 -14.47 20.18 1.43
C ARG A 48 -15.64 19.49 2.15
N LEU A 49 -15.66 19.53 3.48
CA LEU A 49 -16.75 19.02 4.30
C LEU A 49 -17.82 20.08 4.60
N GLY A 50 -17.62 21.33 4.17
CA GLY A 50 -18.49 22.45 4.52
C GLY A 50 -18.48 22.76 6.01
N LEU A 51 -17.37 22.48 6.70
CA LEU A 51 -17.20 22.70 8.13
C LEU A 51 -16.35 23.94 8.37
N ASP A 52 -16.81 24.80 9.27
CA ASP A 52 -15.99 25.90 9.78
C ASP A 52 -15.18 25.44 11.00
N LEU A 53 -13.87 25.72 10.98
CA LEU A 53 -13.05 25.58 12.19
C LEU A 53 -13.53 26.57 13.25
N PRO A 54 -14.02 26.10 14.40
CA PRO A 54 -14.59 27.00 15.40
C PRO A 54 -13.52 27.88 16.06
N GLY A 55 -13.88 29.09 16.47
CA GLY A 55 -12.98 30.10 17.05
C GLY A 55 -12.68 31.28 16.10
N ARG A 56 -12.00 32.32 16.58
CA ARG A 56 -11.60 33.50 15.78
C ARG A 56 -10.12 33.87 16.00
N GLY A 57 -9.52 34.55 15.02
CA GLY A 57 -8.14 35.04 15.12
C GLY A 57 -7.15 33.97 15.56
N GLN A 58 -6.38 34.26 16.60
CA GLN A 58 -5.36 33.35 17.15
C GLN A 58 -5.92 32.01 17.64
N GLU A 59 -7.16 31.99 18.15
CA GLU A 59 -7.77 30.75 18.63
C GLU A 59 -7.98 29.75 17.49
N ARG A 60 -8.47 30.22 16.33
CA ARG A 60 -8.65 29.39 15.14
C ARG A 60 -7.30 28.90 14.62
N ALA A 61 -6.27 29.75 14.62
CA ALA A 61 -4.92 29.38 14.21
C ALA A 61 -4.35 28.27 15.12
N ASN A 62 -4.46 28.41 16.45
CA ASN A 62 -3.99 27.40 17.40
C ASN A 62 -4.70 26.05 17.21
N ARG A 63 -6.02 26.07 16.98
CA ARG A 63 -6.82 24.86 16.72
C ARG A 63 -6.39 24.18 15.43
N ARG A 64 -6.15 24.95 14.37
CA ARG A 64 -5.67 24.44 13.09
C ARG A 64 -4.32 23.73 13.24
N THR A 65 -3.36 24.36 13.90
CA THR A 65 -2.05 23.76 14.19
C THR A 65 -2.18 22.49 15.03
N ALA A 66 -3.03 22.49 16.05
CA ALA A 66 -3.29 21.30 16.86
C ALA A 66 -3.88 20.14 16.04
N TRP A 67 -4.85 20.41 15.16
CA TRP A 67 -5.40 19.40 14.26
C TRP A 67 -4.36 18.86 13.28
N GLY A 68 -3.51 19.72 12.71
CA GLY A 68 -2.41 19.32 11.85
C GLY A 68 -1.46 18.34 12.55
N ALA A 69 -1.08 18.65 13.78
CA ALA A 69 -0.23 17.78 14.60
C ALA A 69 -0.91 16.43 14.92
N LEU A 70 -2.18 16.43 15.33
CA LEU A 70 -2.92 15.20 15.64
C LEU A 70 -3.06 14.27 14.43
N VAL A 71 -3.32 14.83 13.25
CA VAL A 71 -3.38 14.04 12.00
C VAL A 71 -2.00 13.46 11.66
N GLY A 72 -0.93 14.24 11.81
CA GLY A 72 0.45 13.77 11.62
C GLY A 72 0.80 12.60 12.53
N ILE A 73 0.51 12.72 13.84
CA ILE A 73 0.69 11.63 14.81
C ILE A 73 -0.14 10.41 14.42
N GLY A 74 -1.43 10.61 14.11
CA GLY A 74 -2.33 9.53 13.68
C GLY A 74 -1.81 8.78 12.46
N ASN A 75 -1.29 9.50 11.46
CA ASN A 75 -0.70 8.91 10.25
C ASN A 75 0.56 8.10 10.56
N GLY A 76 1.44 8.64 11.41
CA GLY A 76 2.64 7.93 11.87
C GLY A 76 2.32 6.64 12.63
N LEU A 77 1.32 6.67 13.52
CA LEU A 77 0.85 5.48 14.23
C LEU A 77 0.22 4.45 13.29
N ALA A 78 -0.65 4.89 12.38
CA ALA A 78 -1.31 4.02 11.40
C ALA A 78 -0.29 3.33 10.48
N THR A 79 0.71 4.05 10.01
CA THR A 79 1.78 3.50 9.16
C THR A 79 2.63 2.48 9.93
N GLY A 80 2.95 2.73 11.19
CA GLY A 80 3.66 1.76 12.05
C GLY A 80 2.84 0.48 12.30
N VAL A 81 1.54 0.61 12.51
CA VAL A 81 0.60 -0.51 12.61
C VAL A 81 0.57 -1.31 11.32
N ALA A 82 0.45 -0.66 10.16
CA ALA A 82 0.46 -1.33 8.87
C ALA A 82 1.77 -2.12 8.66
N ALA A 83 2.92 -1.49 8.91
CA ALA A 83 4.23 -2.13 8.80
C ALA A 83 4.36 -3.36 9.72
N SER A 84 3.93 -3.24 10.97
CA SER A 84 3.94 -4.34 11.94
C SER A 84 3.02 -5.49 11.54
N VAL A 85 1.81 -5.19 11.05
CA VAL A 85 0.86 -6.20 10.56
C VAL A 85 1.41 -6.93 9.34
N MET A 86 1.97 -6.21 8.37
CA MET A 86 2.59 -6.80 7.17
C MET A 86 3.76 -7.72 7.54
N ARG A 87 4.65 -7.26 8.44
CA ARG A 87 5.77 -8.09 8.92
C ARG A 87 5.30 -9.35 9.61
N SER A 88 4.30 -9.22 10.49
CA SER A 88 3.70 -10.36 11.18
C SER A 88 2.94 -11.30 10.25
N ALA A 89 2.43 -10.81 9.11
CA ALA A 89 1.81 -11.62 8.07
C ALA A 89 2.82 -12.42 7.22
N GLY A 90 4.13 -12.14 7.34
CA GLY A 90 5.19 -12.87 6.64
C GLY A 90 5.97 -12.04 5.62
N VAL A 91 5.68 -10.75 5.48
CA VAL A 91 6.42 -9.84 4.58
C VAL A 91 7.59 -9.22 5.34
N ARG A 92 8.78 -9.83 5.23
CA ARG A 92 9.95 -9.44 6.02
C ARG A 92 11.07 -8.93 5.13
N PHE A 93 11.15 -7.61 4.99
CA PHE A 93 12.28 -6.95 4.33
C PHE A 93 13.56 -7.07 5.16
N SER A 94 14.72 -6.95 4.49
CA SER A 94 15.98 -6.69 5.22
C SER A 94 15.88 -5.32 5.92
N PRO A 95 16.63 -5.08 7.01
CA PRO A 95 16.55 -3.82 7.74
C PRO A 95 16.64 -2.54 6.88
N PRO A 96 17.63 -2.36 5.98
CA PRO A 96 17.70 -1.14 5.18
C PRO A 96 16.51 -1.00 4.23
N VAL A 97 16.06 -2.09 3.60
CA VAL A 97 14.92 -2.07 2.69
C VAL A 97 13.62 -1.79 3.46
N GLY A 98 13.45 -2.39 4.64
CA GLY A 98 12.28 -2.17 5.49
C GLY A 98 12.16 -0.73 5.95
N ALA A 99 13.28 -0.09 6.29
CA ALA A 99 13.32 1.33 6.62
C ALA A 99 12.90 2.22 5.43
N VAL A 100 13.46 1.99 4.24
CA VAL A 100 13.09 2.73 3.03
C VAL A 100 11.60 2.54 2.70
N VAL A 101 11.10 1.31 2.74
CA VAL A 101 9.69 1.02 2.45
C VAL A 101 8.75 1.69 3.45
N ALA A 102 9.06 1.63 4.75
CA ALA A 102 8.25 2.26 5.79
C ALA A 102 8.28 3.79 5.68
N GLY A 103 9.44 4.38 5.40
CA GLY A 103 9.59 5.82 5.18
C GLY A 103 8.83 6.30 3.95
N ALA A 104 9.01 5.63 2.81
CA ALA A 104 8.27 5.95 1.58
C ALA A 104 6.75 5.80 1.75
N ALA A 105 6.28 4.82 2.54
CA ALA A 105 4.88 4.67 2.84
C ALA A 105 4.33 5.83 3.70
N ALA A 106 5.09 6.27 4.71
CA ALA A 106 4.72 7.42 5.53
C ALA A 106 4.66 8.72 4.72
N MET A 107 5.68 8.94 3.89
CA MET A 107 5.78 10.07 2.97
C MET A 107 4.62 10.12 1.99
N ALA A 108 4.31 8.99 1.35
CA ALA A 108 3.15 8.90 0.46
C ALA A 108 1.84 9.17 1.20
N ALA A 109 1.72 8.74 2.45
CA ALA A 109 0.51 8.93 3.25
C ALA A 109 0.28 10.40 3.66
N THR A 110 1.31 11.24 3.69
CA THR A 110 1.18 12.70 3.89
C THR A 110 1.05 13.46 2.57
N ASP A 111 1.87 13.13 1.58
CA ASP A 111 2.02 13.95 0.37
C ASP A 111 0.91 13.71 -0.65
N VAL A 112 0.41 12.48 -0.76
CA VAL A 112 -0.65 12.16 -1.72
C VAL A 112 -1.94 12.91 -1.36
N PRO A 113 -2.44 12.90 -0.11
CA PRO A 113 -3.59 13.72 0.26
C PRO A 113 -3.36 15.22 0.03
N ALA A 114 -2.17 15.73 0.38
CA ALA A 114 -1.82 17.14 0.17
C ALA A 114 -1.83 17.52 -1.33
N ALA A 115 -1.32 16.64 -2.19
CA ALA A 115 -1.34 16.83 -3.63
C ALA A 115 -2.75 16.75 -4.22
N LEU A 116 -3.56 15.79 -3.77
CA LEU A 116 -4.94 15.63 -4.23
C LEU A 116 -5.85 16.81 -3.84
N LEU A 117 -5.57 17.44 -2.71
CA LEU A 117 -6.30 18.62 -2.24
C LEU A 117 -5.70 19.95 -2.75
N GLY A 118 -4.65 19.90 -3.57
CA GLY A 118 -4.01 21.09 -4.12
C GLY A 118 -3.24 21.93 -3.09
N VAL A 119 -2.91 21.35 -1.93
CA VAL A 119 -2.20 22.03 -0.83
C VAL A 119 -0.69 22.10 -1.08
N SER A 120 -0.16 21.13 -1.82
CA SER A 120 1.23 21.01 -2.25
C SER A 120 1.31 20.31 -3.61
N ASP A 121 2.35 20.55 -4.39
CA ASP A 121 2.61 19.78 -5.62
C ASP A 121 4.06 19.26 -5.63
N PRO A 122 4.29 17.95 -5.39
CA PRO A 122 5.63 17.36 -5.40
C PRO A 122 6.40 17.57 -6.70
N ARG A 123 5.70 17.86 -7.81
CA ARG A 123 6.33 18.09 -9.12
C ARG A 123 6.97 19.47 -9.24
N SER A 124 6.58 20.42 -8.39
CA SER A 124 7.15 21.77 -8.36
C SER A 124 8.17 21.96 -7.24
N TRP A 125 8.44 20.93 -6.45
CA TRP A 125 9.39 21.00 -5.33
C TRP A 125 10.82 21.18 -5.83
N SER A 126 11.60 21.99 -5.09
CA SER A 126 13.04 22.04 -5.33
C SER A 126 13.70 20.73 -4.92
N THR A 127 14.94 20.51 -5.38
CA THR A 127 15.74 19.35 -4.96
C THR A 127 16.00 19.35 -3.45
N ALA A 128 16.12 20.54 -2.85
CA ALA A 128 16.29 20.70 -1.41
C ALA A 128 15.03 20.30 -0.64
N ASP A 129 13.84 20.67 -1.13
CA ASP A 129 12.56 20.29 -0.51
C ASP A 129 12.39 18.77 -0.55
N TRP A 130 12.65 18.15 -1.71
CA TRP A 130 12.65 16.69 -1.87
C TRP A 130 13.62 16.00 -0.91
N ALA A 131 14.86 16.52 -0.78
CA ALA A 131 15.86 15.93 0.09
C ALA A 131 15.48 16.03 1.57
N THR A 132 15.04 17.21 2.01
CA THR A 132 14.60 17.42 3.40
C THR A 132 13.42 16.51 3.74
N ASP A 133 12.44 16.41 2.86
CA ASP A 133 11.27 15.56 3.10
C ASP A 133 11.66 14.06 3.12
N ALA A 134 12.46 13.61 2.15
CA ALA A 134 12.93 12.23 2.11
C ALA A 134 13.76 11.86 3.34
N VAL A 135 14.64 12.74 3.82
CA VAL A 135 15.46 12.48 5.01
C VAL A 135 14.60 12.31 6.27
N SER A 136 13.62 13.19 6.47
CA SER A 136 12.68 13.10 7.60
C SER A 136 11.88 11.78 7.57
N HIS A 137 11.42 11.36 6.39
CA HIS A 137 10.70 10.10 6.23
C HIS A 137 11.60 8.85 6.31
N LEU A 138 12.86 8.94 5.90
CA LEU A 138 13.83 7.87 6.12
C LEU A 138 14.14 7.69 7.62
N ALA A 139 14.22 8.80 8.38
CA ALA A 139 14.35 8.75 9.84
C ALA A 139 13.15 8.05 10.49
N TYR A 140 11.92 8.38 10.04
CA TYR A 140 10.71 7.65 10.43
C TYR A 140 10.83 6.15 10.17
N GLY A 141 11.17 5.79 8.94
CA GLY A 141 11.27 4.39 8.51
C GLY A 141 12.33 3.61 9.29
N ALA A 142 13.47 4.24 9.58
CA ALA A 142 14.52 3.65 10.41
C ALA A 142 14.03 3.37 11.84
N GLY A 143 13.32 4.33 12.46
CA GLY A 143 12.72 4.16 13.78
C GLY A 143 11.69 3.02 13.82
N VAL A 144 10.78 2.97 12.85
CA VAL A 144 9.82 1.87 12.70
C VAL A 144 10.55 0.53 12.58
N GLN A 145 11.51 0.44 11.66
CA GLN A 145 12.21 -0.82 11.39
C GLN A 145 13.03 -1.31 12.61
N ALA A 146 13.65 -0.40 13.35
CA ALA A 146 14.37 -0.74 14.57
C ALA A 146 13.47 -1.43 15.60
N VAL A 147 12.25 -0.93 15.81
CA VAL A 147 11.25 -1.57 16.69
C VAL A 147 10.81 -2.94 16.16
N LEU A 148 10.57 -3.03 14.85
CA LEU A 148 10.13 -4.28 14.22
C LEU A 148 11.18 -5.40 14.28
N GLU A 149 12.47 -5.06 14.24
CA GLU A 149 13.58 -6.02 14.39
C GLU A 149 13.79 -6.43 15.86
N THR A 150 13.74 -5.46 16.79
CA THR A 150 14.02 -5.69 18.22
C THR A 150 12.87 -6.38 18.95
N VAL A 151 11.63 -6.20 18.51
CA VAL A 151 10.45 -6.78 19.17
C VAL A 151 9.69 -7.73 18.22
N PRO A 152 10.14 -8.99 18.04
CA PRO A 152 9.43 -9.95 17.20
C PRO A 152 8.09 -10.38 17.83
N THR A 153 7.06 -10.60 17.02
CA THR A 153 5.78 -11.14 17.51
C THR A 153 5.83 -12.66 17.72
N ALA A 154 4.84 -13.22 18.42
CA ALA A 154 4.73 -14.67 18.60
C ALA A 154 4.59 -15.42 17.26
N ARG A 155 3.86 -14.84 16.30
CA ARG A 155 3.71 -15.38 14.94
C ARG A 155 5.03 -15.37 14.19
N GLU A 156 5.82 -14.31 14.35
CA GLU A 156 7.11 -14.20 13.66
C GLU A 156 8.10 -15.29 14.06
N ARG A 157 8.09 -15.67 15.35
CA ARG A 157 8.93 -16.76 15.88
C ARG A 157 8.51 -18.15 15.41
N ARG A 158 7.21 -18.38 15.18
CA ARG A 158 6.68 -19.69 14.76
C ARG A 158 6.84 -19.96 13.26
N THR A 159 7.10 -18.93 12.45
CA THR A 159 7.04 -19.06 10.98
C THR A 159 8.45 -19.01 10.38
N SER A 160 8.84 -20.08 9.68
CA SER A 160 10.15 -20.20 8.99
C SER A 160 10.29 -19.21 7.82
N ARG A 161 11.55 -18.86 7.49
CA ARG A 161 11.96 -17.82 6.51
C ARG A 161 12.50 -18.45 5.22
N ASN A 162 11.71 -19.26 4.52
CA ASN A 162 12.19 -19.72 3.21
C ASN A 162 12.24 -18.53 2.24
N PRO A 163 13.34 -18.32 1.49
CA PRO A 163 13.37 -17.31 0.45
C PRO A 163 12.31 -17.62 -0.61
N ALA A 164 11.74 -16.58 -1.22
CA ALA A 164 10.81 -16.76 -2.32
C ALA A 164 11.58 -17.21 -3.57
N GLY A 165 11.14 -18.32 -4.19
CA GLY A 165 11.70 -18.75 -5.46
C GLY A 165 11.29 -17.83 -6.61
N ALA A 166 12.07 -17.83 -7.70
CA ALA A 166 11.82 -17.01 -8.89
C ALA A 166 10.41 -17.23 -9.48
N GLY A 167 9.91 -18.46 -9.46
CA GLY A 167 8.54 -18.78 -9.92
C GLY A 167 7.45 -18.07 -9.11
N LEU A 168 7.60 -17.96 -7.79
CA LEU A 168 6.65 -17.24 -6.94
C LEU A 168 6.75 -15.72 -7.16
N ALA A 169 7.95 -15.19 -7.36
CA ALA A 169 8.16 -13.79 -7.70
C ALA A 169 7.48 -13.44 -9.04
N LEU A 170 7.71 -14.25 -10.09
CA LEU A 170 7.06 -14.08 -11.40
C LEU A 170 5.54 -14.16 -11.29
N ARG A 171 5.00 -15.14 -10.58
CA ARG A 171 3.54 -15.25 -10.38
C ARG A 171 2.96 -14.04 -9.65
N SER A 172 3.69 -13.49 -8.69
CA SER A 172 3.28 -12.29 -7.98
C SER A 172 3.34 -11.04 -8.89
N LEU A 173 4.34 -10.95 -9.75
CA LEU A 173 4.41 -9.94 -10.82
C LEU A 173 3.20 -10.02 -11.75
N LEU A 174 2.88 -11.22 -12.26
CA LEU A 174 1.72 -11.45 -13.15
C LEU A 174 0.39 -11.12 -12.45
N LEU A 175 0.26 -11.47 -11.17
CA LEU A 175 -0.89 -11.08 -10.36
C LEU A 175 -0.99 -9.55 -10.23
N GLY A 176 0.16 -8.89 -10.05
CA GLY A 176 0.25 -7.43 -10.09
C GLY A 176 -0.23 -6.85 -11.41
N VAL A 177 0.27 -7.34 -12.54
CA VAL A 177 -0.15 -6.89 -13.87
C VAL A 177 -1.65 -7.04 -14.06
N ALA A 178 -2.20 -8.21 -13.70
CA ALA A 178 -3.63 -8.45 -13.74
C ALA A 178 -4.41 -7.46 -12.84
N SER A 179 -3.91 -7.18 -11.64
CA SER A 179 -4.50 -6.24 -10.70
C SER A 179 -4.42 -4.79 -11.18
N GLY A 180 -3.36 -4.42 -11.91
CA GLY A 180 -3.22 -3.11 -12.55
C GLY A 180 -4.27 -2.88 -13.64
N SER A 181 -4.52 -3.91 -14.45
CA SER A 181 -5.62 -3.92 -15.42
C SER A 181 -6.99 -3.89 -14.74
N ARG A 182 -7.21 -4.74 -13.71
CA ARG A 182 -8.47 -4.89 -12.96
C ARG A 182 -8.24 -5.05 -11.46
N GLY A 183 -8.62 -4.06 -10.66
CA GLY A 183 -8.25 -3.96 -9.24
C GLY A 183 -8.73 -5.12 -8.37
N THR A 184 -9.90 -5.67 -8.65
CA THR A 184 -10.47 -6.82 -7.95
C THR A 184 -9.62 -8.08 -8.07
N LEU A 185 -8.89 -8.28 -9.17
CA LEU A 185 -8.20 -9.54 -9.44
C LEU A 185 -7.07 -9.80 -8.44
N GLY A 186 -6.40 -8.77 -7.93
CA GLY A 186 -5.34 -8.90 -6.94
C GLY A 186 -5.80 -9.60 -5.66
N LEU A 187 -7.03 -9.33 -5.19
CA LEU A 187 -7.61 -9.97 -4.00
C LEU A 187 -8.40 -11.22 -4.33
N ALA A 188 -9.24 -11.15 -5.37
CA ALA A 188 -10.23 -12.17 -5.65
C ALA A 188 -9.59 -13.43 -6.23
N ALA A 189 -8.60 -13.31 -7.12
CA ALA A 189 -7.99 -14.48 -7.74
C ALA A 189 -7.30 -15.40 -6.71
N PRO A 190 -6.44 -14.91 -5.79
CA PRO A 190 -5.94 -15.74 -4.69
C PRO A 190 -7.09 -16.25 -3.80
N ALA A 191 -8.08 -15.43 -3.47
CA ALA A 191 -9.15 -15.86 -2.57
C ALA A 191 -10.03 -17.00 -3.15
N LEU A 192 -10.36 -16.96 -4.44
CA LEU A 192 -11.16 -17.95 -5.16
C LEU A 192 -10.40 -19.25 -5.41
N THR A 193 -9.07 -19.16 -5.48
CA THR A 193 -8.21 -20.30 -5.78
C THR A 193 -7.81 -21.11 -4.54
N THR A 194 -8.17 -20.65 -3.34
CA THR A 194 -7.91 -21.34 -2.08
C THR A 194 -8.94 -22.47 -1.86
N ARG A 195 -8.51 -23.73 -1.72
CA ARG A 195 -9.43 -24.88 -1.59
C ARG A 195 -9.93 -25.17 -0.15
N ARG A 196 -9.17 -24.90 0.92
CA ARG A 196 -9.53 -25.36 2.27
C ARG A 196 -10.57 -24.48 2.99
N GLY A 197 -11.70 -25.10 3.37
CA GLY A 197 -12.63 -24.59 4.40
C GLY A 197 -13.51 -23.41 4.01
N VAL A 198 -13.57 -23.04 2.72
CA VAL A 198 -14.37 -21.89 2.26
C VAL A 198 -15.60 -22.42 1.50
N SER A 199 -16.80 -22.14 2.02
CA SER A 199 -18.06 -22.59 1.42
C SER A 199 -18.21 -22.06 -0.01
N ALA A 200 -18.99 -22.77 -0.83
CA ALA A 200 -19.35 -22.32 -2.17
C ALA A 200 -19.99 -20.92 -2.15
N PHE A 201 -20.78 -20.63 -1.11
CA PHE A 201 -21.36 -19.31 -0.86
C PHE A 201 -20.29 -18.22 -0.72
N THR A 202 -19.26 -18.42 0.12
CA THR A 202 -18.18 -17.42 0.28
C THR A 202 -17.35 -17.24 -0.99
N LYS A 203 -17.21 -18.30 -1.81
CA LYS A 203 -16.60 -18.17 -3.15
C LYS A 203 -17.49 -17.37 -4.09
N ALA A 204 -18.80 -17.61 -4.08
CA ALA A 204 -19.79 -16.85 -4.85
C ALA A 204 -19.83 -15.37 -4.45
N THR A 205 -19.80 -15.05 -3.15
CA THR A 205 -19.70 -13.66 -2.65
C THR A 205 -18.41 -12.97 -3.07
N ARG A 206 -17.28 -13.69 -3.09
CA ARG A 206 -16.01 -13.13 -3.56
C ARG A 206 -15.98 -12.93 -5.08
N ALA A 207 -16.61 -13.83 -5.83
CA ALA A 207 -16.79 -13.69 -7.27
C ALA A 207 -17.76 -12.54 -7.59
N SER A 208 -18.81 -12.33 -6.79
CA SER A 208 -19.73 -11.22 -6.98
C SER A 208 -19.08 -9.86 -6.74
N LEU A 209 -18.06 -9.75 -5.88
CA LEU A 209 -17.24 -8.53 -5.76
C LEU A 209 -16.48 -8.21 -7.06
N VAL A 210 -15.99 -9.23 -7.77
CA VAL A 210 -15.35 -9.05 -9.09
C VAL A 210 -16.38 -8.58 -10.12
N VAL A 211 -17.55 -9.21 -10.14
CA VAL A 211 -18.65 -8.83 -11.04
C VAL A 211 -19.19 -7.43 -10.73
N ALA A 212 -19.28 -7.07 -9.44
CA ALA A 212 -19.71 -5.74 -9.01
C ALA A 212 -18.71 -4.65 -9.42
N GLU A 213 -17.39 -4.92 -9.36
CA GLU A 213 -16.39 -4.00 -9.90
C GLU A 213 -16.47 -3.91 -11.43
N MET A 214 -16.72 -5.02 -12.15
CA MET A 214 -16.93 -4.99 -13.61
C MET A 214 -18.16 -4.15 -14.02
N ALA A 215 -19.19 -4.11 -13.18
CA ALA A 215 -20.37 -3.25 -13.39
C ALA A 215 -20.10 -1.79 -12.99
N GLY A 216 -19.38 -1.56 -11.88
CA GLY A 216 -19.02 -0.24 -11.38
C GLY A 216 -18.01 0.51 -12.27
N ASP A 217 -17.10 -0.20 -12.95
CA ASP A 217 -16.09 0.42 -13.84
C ASP A 217 -16.68 1.09 -15.09
N LYS A 218 -17.99 0.91 -15.33
CA LYS A 218 -18.74 1.61 -16.39
C LYS A 218 -19.44 2.88 -15.89
N HIS A 219 -19.34 3.19 -14.60
CA HIS A 219 -19.92 4.41 -14.05
C HIS A 219 -19.05 5.62 -14.40
N PRO A 220 -19.62 6.74 -14.89
CA PRO A 220 -18.85 7.93 -15.28
C PRO A 220 -17.99 8.53 -14.16
N ALA A 221 -18.36 8.30 -12.90
CA ALA A 221 -17.63 8.79 -11.73
C ALA A 221 -16.49 7.86 -11.26
N THR A 222 -16.23 6.74 -11.95
CA THR A 222 -15.15 5.82 -11.55
C THR A 222 -13.79 6.46 -11.82
N PRO A 223 -12.92 6.59 -10.79
CA PRO A 223 -11.61 7.21 -10.97
C PRO A 223 -10.77 6.48 -12.01
N THR A 224 -10.10 7.22 -12.88
CA THR A 224 -9.20 6.62 -13.87
C THR A 224 -8.13 5.77 -13.19
N ARG A 225 -7.77 4.63 -13.78
CA ARG A 225 -6.81 3.67 -13.22
C ARG A 225 -5.43 4.25 -12.80
N THR A 226 -5.03 5.38 -13.37
CA THR A 226 -3.74 6.06 -13.13
C THR A 226 -3.81 7.20 -12.13
N THR A 227 -4.99 7.60 -11.65
CA THR A 227 -5.08 8.55 -10.53
C THR A 227 -4.74 7.84 -9.22
N ALA A 228 -4.29 8.59 -8.21
CA ALA A 228 -3.95 8.01 -6.91
C ALA A 228 -5.12 7.22 -6.29
N SER A 229 -6.35 7.73 -6.41
CA SER A 229 -7.56 7.06 -5.93
C SER A 229 -7.90 5.78 -6.70
N GLY A 230 -7.62 5.72 -8.00
CA GLY A 230 -7.78 4.50 -8.81
C GLY A 230 -6.66 3.49 -8.55
N MET A 231 -5.44 3.96 -8.27
CA MET A 231 -4.26 3.11 -8.15
C MET A 231 -4.13 2.45 -6.77
N ALA A 232 -4.51 3.16 -5.69
CA ALA A 232 -4.47 2.65 -4.32
C ALA A 232 -5.15 1.27 -4.13
N PRO A 233 -6.42 1.05 -4.53
CA PRO A 233 -7.06 -0.26 -4.36
C PRO A 233 -6.38 -1.37 -5.17
N ARG A 234 -5.81 -1.05 -6.33
CA ARG A 234 -5.07 -2.01 -7.18
C ARG A 234 -3.79 -2.49 -6.49
N PHE A 235 -3.01 -1.56 -5.93
CA PHE A 235 -1.78 -1.89 -5.19
C PHE A 235 -2.09 -2.67 -3.92
N LEU A 236 -3.07 -2.22 -3.13
CA LEU A 236 -3.50 -2.92 -1.92
C LEU A 236 -3.94 -4.35 -2.24
N GLY A 237 -4.70 -4.52 -3.34
CA GLY A 237 -5.18 -5.82 -3.75
C GLY A 237 -4.06 -6.75 -4.19
N ALA A 238 -3.20 -6.30 -5.09
CA ALA A 238 -2.08 -7.08 -5.61
C ALA A 238 -1.09 -7.50 -4.51
N THR A 239 -0.69 -6.58 -3.65
CA THR A 239 0.30 -6.83 -2.58
C THR A 239 -0.27 -7.78 -1.52
N THR A 240 -1.53 -7.62 -1.13
CA THR A 240 -2.23 -8.57 -0.24
C THR A 240 -2.34 -9.95 -0.88
N GLY A 241 -2.66 -10.00 -2.17
CA GLY A 241 -2.72 -11.24 -2.96
C GLY A 241 -1.38 -11.97 -2.99
N ALA A 242 -0.29 -11.26 -3.28
CA ALA A 242 1.05 -11.80 -3.32
C ALA A 242 1.55 -12.27 -1.94
N ALA A 243 1.24 -11.53 -0.87
CA ALA A 243 1.52 -11.96 0.50
C ALA A 243 0.80 -13.29 0.81
N ARG A 244 -0.44 -13.47 0.35
CA ARG A 244 -1.16 -14.75 0.49
C ARG A 244 -0.53 -15.88 -0.33
N LEU A 245 -0.07 -15.60 -1.55
CA LEU A 245 0.67 -16.59 -2.35
C LEU A 245 1.96 -17.02 -1.63
N ALA A 246 2.69 -16.08 -1.04
CA ALA A 246 3.89 -16.39 -0.26
C ALA A 246 3.60 -17.27 0.96
N VAL A 247 2.51 -16.99 1.68
CA VAL A 247 2.05 -17.82 2.81
C VAL A 247 1.73 -19.26 2.36
N ARG A 248 1.12 -19.46 1.18
CA ARG A 248 0.85 -20.81 0.64
C ARG A 248 2.11 -21.63 0.44
N GLU A 249 3.19 -20.98 0.01
CA GLU A 249 4.47 -21.64 -0.23
C GLU A 249 5.42 -21.61 0.97
N ARG A 250 4.95 -21.11 2.12
CA ARG A 250 5.76 -20.90 3.34
C ARG A 250 7.03 -20.08 3.06
N ALA A 251 6.92 -19.11 2.18
CA ALA A 251 8.02 -18.24 1.77
C ALA A 251 7.88 -16.83 2.37
N ASN A 252 9.00 -16.12 2.45
CA ASN A 252 9.02 -14.70 2.80
C ASN A 252 8.30 -13.88 1.71
N GLY A 253 7.33 -13.05 2.13
CA GLY A 253 6.50 -12.25 1.23
C GLY A 253 7.16 -10.99 0.68
N ALA A 254 8.37 -10.61 1.13
CA ALA A 254 9.04 -9.37 0.70
C ALA A 254 9.20 -9.25 -0.83
N VAL A 255 9.84 -10.23 -1.47
CA VAL A 255 10.02 -10.25 -2.93
C VAL A 255 8.69 -10.37 -3.68
N PRO A 256 7.76 -11.29 -3.32
CA PRO A 256 6.42 -11.36 -3.90
C PRO A 256 5.66 -10.04 -3.88
N VAL A 257 5.66 -9.33 -2.74
CA VAL A 257 4.94 -8.05 -2.59
C VAL A 257 5.54 -6.96 -3.48
N LEU A 258 6.88 -6.84 -3.54
CA LEU A 258 7.54 -5.89 -4.44
C LEU A 258 7.28 -6.22 -5.91
N ALA A 259 7.36 -7.50 -6.29
CA ALA A 259 7.05 -7.95 -7.63
C ALA A 259 5.59 -7.61 -8.01
N ALA A 260 4.64 -7.82 -7.10
CA ALA A 260 3.24 -7.47 -7.34
C ALA A 260 3.01 -5.96 -7.44
N ALA A 261 3.69 -5.14 -6.64
CA ALA A 261 3.65 -3.69 -6.75
C ALA A 261 4.17 -3.22 -8.12
N LEU A 262 5.33 -3.73 -8.56
CA LEU A 262 5.90 -3.47 -9.89
C LEU A 262 4.95 -3.92 -11.01
N GLY A 263 4.35 -5.10 -10.85
CA GLY A 263 3.37 -5.61 -11.81
C GLY A 263 2.13 -4.71 -11.89
N THR A 264 1.64 -4.21 -10.76
CA THR A 264 0.48 -3.33 -10.69
C THR A 264 0.72 -2.03 -11.44
N ALA A 265 1.91 -1.45 -11.26
CA ALA A 265 2.38 -0.33 -12.06
C ALA A 265 2.33 -0.69 -13.56
N ALA A 266 3.05 -1.73 -13.97
CA ALA A 266 3.14 -2.15 -15.36
C ALA A 266 1.76 -2.41 -16.00
N GLY A 267 0.85 -3.08 -15.30
CA GLY A 267 -0.51 -3.34 -15.78
C GLY A 267 -1.36 -2.08 -15.89
N SER A 268 -1.21 -1.13 -14.97
CA SER A 268 -1.97 0.13 -14.98
C SER A 268 -1.57 1.01 -16.17
N TRP A 269 -0.28 1.24 -16.38
CA TRP A 269 0.20 2.04 -17.52
C TRP A 269 0.15 1.27 -18.85
N GLY A 270 0.43 -0.04 -18.83
CA GLY A 270 0.32 -0.90 -20.00
C GLY A 270 -1.11 -0.97 -20.54
N GLY A 271 -2.11 -1.12 -19.66
CA GLY A 271 -3.52 -1.09 -20.05
C GLY A 271 -3.97 0.26 -20.61
N LEU A 272 -3.44 1.37 -20.08
CA LEU A 272 -3.66 2.70 -20.67
C LEU A 272 -3.05 2.80 -22.08
N GLY A 273 -1.82 2.31 -22.26
CA GLY A 273 -1.16 2.23 -23.56
C GLY A 273 -1.96 1.37 -24.57
N TRP A 274 -2.44 0.21 -24.14
CA TRP A 274 -3.32 -0.67 -24.92
C TRP A 274 -4.57 0.06 -25.40
N ARG A 275 -5.29 0.76 -24.51
CA ARG A 275 -6.49 1.51 -24.90
C ARG A 275 -6.21 2.63 -25.89
N ARG A 276 -5.10 3.36 -25.71
CA ARG A 276 -4.68 4.40 -26.66
C ARG A 276 -4.32 3.83 -28.02
N TRP A 277 -3.66 2.67 -28.06
CA TRP A 277 -3.31 2.00 -29.31
C TRP A 277 -4.54 1.43 -30.02
N ALA A 278 -5.46 0.82 -29.27
CA ALA A 278 -6.68 0.22 -29.81
C ALA A 278 -7.69 1.28 -30.31
N ALA A 279 -7.61 2.51 -29.77
CA ALA A 279 -8.43 3.64 -30.22
C ALA A 279 -8.27 3.85 -31.74
N GLY A 280 -9.38 3.86 -32.45
CA GLY A 280 -9.43 3.98 -33.92
C GLY A 280 -9.05 2.71 -34.70
N ARG A 281 -8.69 1.61 -34.03
CA ARG A 281 -8.42 0.30 -34.66
C ARG A 281 -9.54 -0.71 -34.45
N MET A 282 -10.24 -0.61 -33.32
CA MET A 282 -11.37 -1.47 -32.98
C MET A 282 -12.36 -0.73 -32.06
N PRO A 283 -13.63 -1.17 -32.00
CA PRO A 283 -14.58 -0.70 -31.01
C PRO A 283 -14.08 -0.86 -29.56
N ASP A 284 -14.36 0.13 -28.71
CA ASP A 284 -13.90 0.17 -27.31
C ASP A 284 -14.31 -1.05 -26.47
N TRP A 285 -15.47 -1.62 -26.75
CA TRP A 285 -15.95 -2.81 -26.06
C TRP A 285 -15.10 -4.05 -26.41
N GLN A 286 -14.63 -4.18 -27.66
CA GLN A 286 -13.76 -5.28 -28.08
C GLN A 286 -12.38 -5.16 -27.41
N ALA A 287 -11.80 -3.96 -27.45
CA ALA A 287 -10.53 -3.67 -26.78
C ALA A 287 -10.61 -3.99 -25.28
N GLY A 288 -11.77 -3.77 -24.66
CA GLY A 288 -11.99 -4.08 -23.25
C GLY A 288 -12.17 -5.55 -22.94
N LEU A 289 -12.90 -6.30 -23.77
CA LEU A 289 -13.00 -7.74 -23.60
C LEU A 289 -11.63 -8.43 -23.74
N ILE A 290 -10.78 -7.98 -24.69
CA ILE A 290 -9.43 -8.51 -24.84
C ILE A 290 -8.58 -8.24 -23.60
N GLU A 291 -8.61 -7.00 -23.09
CA GLU A 291 -7.91 -6.62 -21.87
C GLU A 291 -8.34 -7.49 -20.68
N ASP A 292 -9.65 -7.72 -20.53
CA ASP A 292 -10.22 -8.54 -19.45
C ASP A 292 -9.81 -10.00 -19.56
N ALA A 293 -9.86 -10.56 -20.77
CA ALA A 293 -9.43 -11.93 -21.04
C ALA A 293 -7.95 -12.12 -20.67
N VAL A 294 -7.08 -11.19 -21.07
CA VAL A 294 -5.65 -11.20 -20.72
C VAL A 294 -5.46 -11.11 -19.21
N ALA A 295 -6.14 -10.17 -18.53
CA ALA A 295 -6.04 -9.99 -17.09
C ALA A 295 -6.49 -11.25 -16.32
N LEU A 296 -7.58 -11.89 -16.75
CA LEU A 296 -8.07 -13.14 -16.17
C LEU A 296 -7.08 -14.29 -16.35
N VAL A 297 -6.50 -14.45 -17.54
CA VAL A 297 -5.49 -15.48 -17.83
C VAL A 297 -4.23 -15.28 -16.98
N LEU A 298 -3.76 -14.05 -16.85
CA LEU A 298 -2.61 -13.70 -16.01
C LEU A 298 -2.88 -14.03 -14.53
N ALA A 299 -4.05 -13.63 -14.01
CA ALA A 299 -4.45 -13.91 -12.64
C ALA A 299 -4.61 -15.41 -12.36
N ALA A 300 -5.19 -16.16 -13.30
CA ALA A 300 -5.31 -17.61 -13.22
C ALA A 300 -3.94 -18.29 -13.22
N SER A 301 -3.06 -17.91 -14.15
CA SER A 301 -1.68 -18.41 -14.25
C SER A 301 -0.85 -18.12 -13.00
N ALA A 302 -1.06 -16.96 -12.38
CA ALA A 302 -0.46 -16.60 -11.10
C ALA A 302 -0.96 -17.48 -9.94
N CYS A 303 -2.22 -17.91 -9.94
CA CYS A 303 -2.85 -18.52 -8.76
C CYS A 303 -3.08 -20.04 -8.86
N LEU A 304 -2.99 -20.64 -10.06
CA LEU A 304 -3.16 -22.08 -10.29
C LEU A 304 -1.97 -22.94 -9.80
N PRO A 305 -0.70 -22.57 -10.03
CA PRO A 305 0.43 -23.36 -9.57
C PRO A 305 0.51 -23.42 -8.03
N GLY A 306 1.04 -24.52 -7.49
CA GLY A 306 1.24 -24.69 -6.04
C GLY A 306 -0.04 -24.93 -5.22
N ARG A 307 -1.18 -25.22 -5.88
CA ARG A 307 -2.44 -25.58 -5.23
C ARG A 307 -2.40 -26.90 -4.44
N ASP A 308 -1.47 -27.80 -4.77
CA ASP A 308 -1.47 -29.20 -4.30
C ASP A 308 -0.26 -29.61 -3.44
N ARG A 309 0.46 -28.67 -2.81
CA ARG A 309 1.45 -29.07 -1.79
C ARG A 309 0.74 -29.58 -0.54
N VAL A 310 0.41 -30.86 -0.53
CA VAL A 310 -0.01 -31.61 0.66
C VAL A 310 1.06 -31.38 1.73
N PRO A 311 0.71 -30.97 2.96
CA PRO A 311 1.68 -30.95 4.04
C PRO A 311 2.13 -32.40 4.26
N LEU A 312 3.37 -32.73 3.88
CA LEU A 312 4.00 -33.97 4.32
C LEU A 312 4.01 -33.92 5.84
N VAL A 313 3.13 -34.72 6.46
CA VAL A 313 3.19 -35.00 7.88
C VAL A 313 4.47 -35.80 8.05
N ALA A 314 5.47 -35.23 8.72
CA ALA A 314 6.60 -36.00 9.18
C ALA A 314 6.06 -37.03 10.18
N VAL A 315 5.98 -38.28 9.78
CA VAL A 315 5.72 -39.40 10.69
C VAL A 315 7.01 -39.59 11.47
N PRO A 316 7.02 -39.43 12.81
CA PRO A 316 8.17 -39.80 13.61
C PRO A 316 8.42 -41.30 13.41
N ARG A 317 9.66 -41.68 13.09
CA ARG A 317 10.12 -43.05 13.23
C ARG A 317 10.63 -43.26 14.65
#